data_AF-A0AB33IRS5-F1
#
_entry.id   AF-A0AB33IRS5-F1
#
_cell.length_a   1.000
_cell.length_b   1.000
_cell.length_c   1.000
_cell.angle_alpha   90.00
_cell.angle_beta   90.00
_cell.angle_gamma   90.00
#
_symmetry.space_group_name_H-M   'P 1'
#
loop_
_entity.id
_entity.type
_entity.pdbx_description
1 polymer ?
#
loop_
_entity_poly.entity_id
_entity_poly.type
_entity_poly.pdbx_seq_one_letter_code
_entity_poly.pdbx_strand_id
1 'polypeptide(L)' 'MKKTMIELICKTCCCKLEEASEYLESEVQNLMELQEVNDLRYSDFELACSNLGLDNDYIPYFINRLAFV' A
#
# COMPACT_ATOMS: atom_id res chain seq x y z
N MET A 1 -1.48 -17.08 -5.14
CA MET A 1 -1.74 -15.78 -5.81
C MET A 1 -1.23 -14.58 -5.01
N LYS A 2 -0.09 -14.66 -4.30
CA LYS A 2 0.56 -13.49 -3.65
C LYS A 2 1.59 -12.79 -4.56
N LYS A 3 1.91 -13.40 -5.71
CA LYS A 3 2.90 -12.90 -6.67
C LYS A 3 2.44 -11.64 -7.41
N THR A 4 1.14 -11.37 -7.52
CA THR A 4 0.63 -10.34 -8.42
C THR A 4 0.88 -8.90 -7.98
N MET A 5 0.70 -8.56 -6.69
CA MET A 5 0.78 -7.15 -6.26
C MET A 5 2.22 -6.64 -6.23
N ILE A 6 3.17 -7.40 -5.66
CA ILE A 6 4.59 -7.03 -5.68
C ILE A 6 5.14 -7.00 -7.11
N GLU A 7 4.73 -7.93 -7.99
CA GLU A 7 5.09 -7.90 -9.42
C GLU A 7 4.51 -6.68 -10.15
N LEU A 8 3.29 -6.26 -9.80
CA LEU A 8 2.65 -5.04 -10.33
C LEU A 8 3.41 -3.79 -9.92
N ILE A 9 3.71 -3.65 -8.61
CA ILE A 9 4.49 -2.52 -8.07
C ILE A 9 5.88 -2.48 -8.73
N CYS A 10 6.56 -3.63 -8.78
CA CYS A 10 7.86 -3.80 -9.44
C CYS A 10 7.81 -3.34 -10.91
N LYS A 11 6.74 -3.66 -11.64
CA LYS A 11 6.55 -3.25 -13.03
C LYS A 11 6.27 -1.75 -13.18
N THR A 12 5.42 -1.18 -12.32
CA THR A 12 5.02 0.23 -12.45
C THR A 12 6.11 1.18 -11.94
N CYS A 13 6.77 0.82 -10.84
CA CYS A 13 7.85 1.61 -10.24
C CYS A 13 9.24 1.32 -10.83
N CYS A 14 9.35 0.36 -11.77
CA CYS A 14 10.61 -0.09 -12.38
C CYS A 14 11.69 -0.46 -11.35
N CYS A 15 11.29 -1.03 -10.21
CA CYS A 15 12.17 -1.41 -9.11
C CYS A 15 12.35 -2.94 -9.03
N LYS A 16 13.16 -3.44 -8.10
CA LYS A 16 13.29 -4.88 -7.82
C LYS A 16 12.14 -5.36 -6.92
N LEU A 17 11.92 -6.68 -6.87
CA LEU A 17 10.89 -7.26 -5.98
C LEU A 17 11.10 -6.95 -4.50
N GLU A 18 12.36 -6.84 -4.07
CA GLU A 18 12.73 -6.45 -2.69
C GLU A 18 12.32 -4.99 -2.43
N GLU A 19 12.74 -4.06 -3.30
CA GLU A 19 12.35 -2.64 -3.23
C GLU A 19 10.83 -2.44 -3.32
N ALA A 20 10.14 -3.19 -4.18
CA ALA A 20 8.67 -3.16 -4.28
C ALA A 20 7.99 -3.61 -2.98
N SER A 21 8.61 -4.55 -2.25
CA SER A 21 8.12 -4.97 -0.94
C SER A 21 8.36 -3.89 0.11
N GLU A 22 9.53 -3.25 0.09
CA GLU A 22 9.84 -2.12 0.97
C GLU A 22 8.90 -0.94 0.74
N TYR A 23 8.57 -0.60 -0.52
CA TYR A 23 7.60 0.45 -0.82
C TYR A 23 6.22 0.12 -0.27
N LEU A 24 5.76 -1.11 -0.46
CA LEU A 24 4.47 -1.55 0.08
C LEU A 24 4.46 -1.47 1.61
N GLU A 25 5.51 -1.93 2.28
CA GLU A 25 5.63 -1.87 3.73
C GLU A 25 5.69 -0.42 4.24
N SER A 26 6.39 0.47 3.53
CA SER A 26 6.45 1.89 3.88
C SER A 26 5.09 2.57 3.78
N GLU A 27 4.29 2.27 2.76
CA GLU A 27 2.94 2.81 2.64
C GLU A 27 2.02 2.28 3.75
N VAL A 28 2.13 0.98 4.09
CA VAL A 28 1.37 0.41 5.21
C VAL A 28 1.77 1.08 6.53
N GLN A 29 3.06 1.31 6.76
CA GLN A 29 3.57 2.01 7.93
C GLN A 29 3.02 3.44 8.02
N ASN A 30 3.05 4.19 6.92
CA ASN A 30 2.47 5.54 6.85
C ASN A 30 0.98 5.55 7.20
N LEU A 31 0.20 4.60 6.68
CA LEU A 31 -1.23 4.49 6.99
C LEU A 31 -1.48 4.10 8.46
N MET A 32 -0.63 3.25 9.06
CA MET A 32 -0.71 2.95 10.50
C MET A 32 -0.44 4.18 11.35
N GLU A 33 0.59 4.97 11.02
CA GLU A 33 0.90 6.22 11.74
C GLU A 33 -0.26 7.22 11.68
N LEU A 34 -0.90 7.36 10.52
CA LEU A 34 -2.12 8.17 10.37
C LEU A 34 -3.29 7.62 11.19
N GLN A 35 -3.42 6.29 11.30
CA GLN A 35 -4.45 5.64 12.11
C GLN A 35 -4.25 5.93 13.60
N GLU A 36 -3.00 5.85 14.08
CA GLU A 36 -2.64 6.07 15.48
C GLU A 36 -2.97 7.50 15.94
N VAL A 37 -2.80 8.49 15.07
CA VAL A 37 -3.16 9.90 15.34
C VAL A 37 -4.61 10.23 14.98
N ASN A 38 -5.41 9.23 14.58
CA ASN A 38 -6.81 9.37 14.16
C ASN A 38 -7.02 10.39 13.02
N ASP A 39 -6.02 10.52 12.13
CA ASP A 39 -6.06 11.37 10.93
C ASP A 39 -6.19 10.57 9.63
N LEU A 40 -6.28 9.24 9.72
CA LEU A 40 -6.46 8.35 8.57
C LEU A 40 -7.83 8.56 7.88
N ARG A 41 -7.80 8.84 6.58
CA ARG A 41 -8.95 9.09 5.72
C ARG A 41 -8.96 8.14 4.53
N TYR A 42 -10.12 8.05 3.85
CA TYR A 42 -10.24 7.23 2.65
C TYR A 42 -9.24 7.63 1.54
N SER A 43 -8.99 8.93 1.41
CA SER A 43 -8.04 9.49 0.43
C SER A 43 -6.60 9.04 0.64
N ASP A 44 -6.22 8.69 1.87
CA ASP A 44 -4.85 8.22 2.15
C ASP A 44 -4.62 6.81 1.57
N PHE A 45 -5.68 5.98 1.52
CA PHE A 45 -5.62 4.70 0.83
C PHE A 45 -5.52 4.84 -0.69
N GLU A 46 -6.23 5.82 -1.26
CA GLU A 46 -6.12 6.16 -2.69
C GLU A 46 -4.71 6.65 -3.02
N LEU A 47 -4.13 7.48 -2.14
CA LEU A 47 -2.76 7.97 -2.28
C LEU A 47 -1.73 6.83 -2.19
N ALA A 48 -1.88 5.92 -1.22
CA ALA A 48 -1.01 4.76 -1.09
C ALA A 48 -1.05 3.86 -2.35
N CYS A 49 -2.25 3.64 -2.91
CA CYS A 49 -2.38 2.92 -4.18
C CYS A 49 -1.66 3.65 -5.32
N SER A 50 -1.88 4.97 -5.44
CA SER A 50 -1.22 5.80 -6.46
C SER A 50 0.31 5.81 -6.34
N ASN A 51 0.85 5.89 -5.12
CA ASN A 51 2.29 5.88 -4.87
C ASN A 51 2.96 4.57 -5.31
N LEU A 52 2.22 3.46 -5.17
CA LEU A 52 2.66 2.12 -5.55
C LEU A 52 2.32 1.75 -7.00
N GLY A 53 1.66 2.65 -7.74
CA GLY A 53 1.21 2.39 -9.09
C GLY A 53 0.15 1.29 -9.18
N LEU A 54 -0.68 1.18 -8.14
CA LEU A 54 -1.81 0.27 -8.01
C LEU A 54 -3.13 1.02 -8.28
N ASP A 55 -4.11 0.30 -8.80
CA ASP A 55 -5.47 0.81 -8.94
C ASP A 55 -6.20 0.83 -7.59
N ASN A 56 -7.26 1.64 -7.49
CA ASN A 56 -8.10 1.73 -6.29
C ASN A 56 -8.79 0.40 -5.89
N ASP A 57 -8.81 -0.59 -6.77
CA ASP A 57 -9.25 -1.96 -6.48
C ASP A 57 -8.39 -2.65 -5.40
N TYR A 58 -7.20 -2.11 -5.12
CA TYR A 58 -6.30 -2.59 -4.05
C TYR A 58 -6.54 -1.90 -2.70
N ILE A 59 -7.41 -0.88 -2.60
CA ILE A 59 -7.75 -0.24 -1.32
C ILE A 59 -8.22 -1.25 -0.25
N PRO A 60 -9.06 -2.25 -0.56
CA PRO A 60 -9.46 -3.26 0.41
C PRO A 60 -8.28 -4.05 1.01
N TYR A 61 -7.15 -4.18 0.31
CA TYR A 61 -5.95 -4.79 0.89
C TYR A 61 -5.45 -3.99 2.09
N PHE A 62 -5.29 -2.68 1.93
CA PHE A 62 -4.81 -1.79 3.00
C PHE A 62 -5.79 -1.72 4.16
N ILE A 63 -7.09 -1.60 3.88
CA ILE A 63 -8.13 -1.60 4.94
C ILE A 63 -8.06 -2.89 5.75
N ASN A 64 -8.03 -4.06 5.10
CA ASN A 64 -7.92 -5.34 5.80
C ASN A 64 -6.61 -5.48 6.57
N ARG A 65 -5.52 -4.86 6.10
CA ARG A 65 -4.21 -4.88 6.78
C ARG A 65 -4.24 -4.06 8.07
N LEU A 66 -4.93 -2.92 8.07
CA LEU A 66 -5.07 -2.01 9.22
C LEU A 66 -6.19 -2.41 10.19
N ALA A 67 -7.17 -3.20 9.75
CA ALA A 67 -8.30 -3.63 10.57
C ALA A 67 -7.93 -4.58 11.73
N PHE A 68 -6.70 -5.12 11.75
CA PHE A 68 -6.20 -6.01 12.80
C PHE A 68 -5.06 -5.39 13.64
N VAL A 69 -4.88 -4.07 13.56
CA VAL A 69 -3.91 -3.30 14.36
C VAL A 69 -4.58 -2.79 15.63
#